data_AF-A0A967D2S9-F1
#
_entry.id   AF-A0A967D2S9-F1
#
_cell.length_a   1.000
_cell.length_b   1.000
_cell.length_c   1.000
_cell.angle_alpha   90.00
_cell.angle_beta   90.00
_cell.angle_gamma   90.00
#
_symmetry.space_group_name_H-M   'P 1'
#
loop_
_entity.id
_entity.type
_entity.pdbx_description
1 polymer ?
#
loop_
_entity_poly.entity_id
_entity_poly.type
_entity_poly.pdbx_seq_one_letter_code
_entity_poly.pdbx_strand_id
1 'polypeptide(L)'
;MASAPDLQRHRAFFTVDDVDVDDLRALVDTVTPAERYPNAEAIDREVVVYDAATERSPEQCRAVIEELSDVFGAGPGVVVMRNAVAADVIARATAAFLIRGRYTAGSATGVP
;
A
#
# COMPACT_ATOMS: atom_id res chain seq x y z
N MET A 1 1.31 29.95 -4.99
CA MET A 1 0.73 28.84 -5.77
C MET A 1 1.78 27.74 -5.85
N ALA A 2 1.77 26.80 -4.91
CA ALA A 2 2.66 25.65 -4.96
C ALA A 2 2.21 24.77 -6.13
N SER A 3 3.11 24.57 -7.10
CA SER A 3 2.88 23.73 -8.26
C SER A 3 2.79 22.27 -7.78
N ALA A 4 1.83 21.51 -8.31
CA ALA A 4 1.77 20.07 -8.07
C ALA A 4 3.09 19.43 -8.55
N PRO A 5 3.68 18.48 -7.79
CA PRO A 5 4.88 17.81 -8.23
C PRO A 5 4.61 17.13 -9.57
N ASP A 6 5.46 17.46 -10.55
CA ASP A 6 5.43 16.94 -11.91
C ASP A 6 5.71 15.43 -11.86
N LEU A 7 4.64 14.63 -11.71
CA LEU A 7 4.65 13.16 -11.63
C LEU A 7 5.15 12.48 -12.92
N GLN A 8 5.73 13.25 -13.85
CA GLN A 8 6.03 12.83 -15.21
C GLN A 8 7.47 13.10 -15.61
N ARG A 9 8.43 12.58 -14.84
CA ARG A 9 9.76 12.24 -15.37
C ARG A 9 10.21 10.89 -14.83
N HIS A 10 9.89 9.83 -15.56
CA HIS A 10 10.53 8.51 -15.41
C HIS A 10 12.02 8.61 -15.78
N ARG A 11 12.81 9.21 -14.89
CA ARG A 11 14.27 9.15 -14.96
C ARG A 11 14.66 7.80 -14.38
N ALA A 12 15.29 6.95 -15.19
CA ALA A 12 15.73 5.62 -14.75
C ALA A 12 16.95 5.67 -13.82
N PHE A 13 17.61 6.82 -13.69
CA PHE A 13 18.84 7.01 -12.92
C PHE A 13 18.75 8.30 -12.10
N PHE A 14 19.08 8.18 -10.82
CA PHE A 14 19.09 9.26 -9.83
C PHE A 14 20.52 9.44 -9.28
N THR A 15 20.91 10.67 -8.96
CA THR A 15 22.14 10.99 -8.23
C THR A 15 21.82 11.44 -6.81
N VAL A 16 22.85 11.60 -5.96
CA VAL A 16 22.66 12.13 -4.59
C VAL A 16 22.08 13.54 -4.59
N ASP A 17 22.43 14.35 -5.59
CA ASP A 17 21.91 15.72 -5.73
C ASP A 17 20.43 15.76 -6.14
N ASP A 18 19.84 14.63 -6.55
CA ASP A 18 18.41 14.52 -6.84
C ASP A 18 17.57 14.20 -5.58
N VAL A 19 18.20 14.02 -4.40
CA VAL A 19 17.53 13.65 -3.14
C VAL A 19 17.77 14.73 -2.08
N ASP A 20 16.68 15.37 -1.64
CA ASP A 20 16.69 16.32 -0.52
C ASP A 20 16.05 15.69 0.73
N VAL A 21 16.71 15.85 1.87
CA VAL A 21 16.23 15.37 3.18
C VAL A 21 15.07 16.22 3.69
N ASP A 22 15.05 17.52 3.37
CA ASP A 22 13.96 18.41 3.76
C ASP A 22 12.67 18.06 2.99
N ASP A 23 12.79 17.67 1.72
CA ASP A 23 11.65 17.16 0.93
C ASP A 23 11.11 15.84 1.50
N LEU A 24 12.00 14.91 1.87
CA LEU A 24 11.60 13.67 2.55
C LEU A 24 10.89 13.96 3.87
N ARG A 25 11.41 14.92 4.65
CA ARG A 25 10.80 15.31 5.91
C ARG A 25 9.40 15.87 5.70
N ALA A 26 9.23 16.78 4.74
CA ALA A 26 7.92 17.34 4.40
C ALA A 26 6.93 16.25 3.96
N LEU A 27 7.41 15.25 3.21
CA LEU A 27 6.58 14.10 2.81
C LEU A 27 6.15 13.25 4.01
N VAL A 28 7.06 12.93 4.94
CA VAL A 28 6.76 12.11 6.13
C VAL A 28 5.86 12.85 7.12
N ASP A 29 5.95 14.18 7.20
CA ASP A 29 5.11 15.02 8.06
C ASP A 29 3.71 15.29 7.44
N THR A 30 3.41 14.74 6.26
CA THR A 30 2.10 14.92 5.60
C THR A 30 0.99 14.19 6.36
N VAL A 31 -0.08 14.91 6.70
CA VAL A 31 -1.26 14.37 7.38
C VAL A 31 -2.35 14.03 6.38
N THR A 32 -2.95 12.85 6.52
CA THR A 32 -4.06 12.36 5.72
C THR A 32 -5.38 12.77 6.37
N PRO A 33 -6.13 13.71 5.78
CA PRO A 33 -7.37 14.20 6.37
C PRO A 33 -8.48 13.14 6.27
N ALA A 34 -9.09 12.80 7.41
CA ALA A 34 -10.17 11.81 7.50
C ALA A 34 -11.42 12.23 6.70
N GLU A 35 -11.66 13.53 6.56
CA GLU A 35 -12.79 14.09 5.84
C GLU A 35 -12.73 13.80 4.33
N ARG A 36 -11.53 13.48 3.82
CA ARG A 36 -11.33 13.12 2.41
C ARG A 36 -11.71 11.67 2.10
N TYR A 37 -11.78 10.82 3.13
CA TYR A 37 -12.06 9.38 3.02
C TYR A 37 -13.21 8.94 3.93
N PRO A 38 -14.43 9.47 3.73
CA PRO A 38 -15.57 9.17 4.60
C PRO A 38 -16.00 7.70 4.58
N ASN A 39 -15.68 6.93 3.54
CA ASN A 39 -15.98 5.50 3.49
C ASN A 39 -14.87 4.61 4.09
N ALA A 40 -13.77 5.21 4.55
CA ALA A 40 -12.73 4.50 5.28
C ALA A 40 -13.21 4.11 6.67
N GLU A 41 -12.80 2.93 7.13
CA GLU A 41 -13.09 2.46 8.48
C GLU A 41 -12.17 3.16 9.50
N ALA A 42 -10.93 3.43 9.11
CA ALA A 42 -9.96 4.14 9.94
C ALA A 42 -8.84 4.76 9.09
N ILE A 43 -8.13 5.71 9.69
CA ILE A 43 -6.79 6.11 9.25
C ILE A 43 -5.82 5.72 10.36
N ASP A 44 -4.83 4.88 10.04
CA ASP A 44 -3.78 4.45 10.98
C ASP A 44 -2.41 4.81 10.39
N ARG A 45 -1.65 5.65 11.10
CA ARG A 45 -0.35 6.19 10.64
C ARG A 45 -0.42 6.77 9.23
N GLU A 46 -1.40 7.63 8.98
CA GLU A 46 -1.63 8.26 7.67
C GLU A 46 -2.00 7.28 6.54
N VAL A 47 -2.30 6.02 6.87
CA VAL A 47 -2.76 5.01 5.91
C VAL A 47 -4.25 4.82 6.03
N VAL A 48 -4.95 4.93 4.90
CA VAL A 48 -6.39 4.72 4.83
C VAL A 48 -6.69 3.22 4.89
N VAL A 49 -7.62 2.84 5.77
CA VAL A 49 -8.03 1.44 5.97
C VAL A 49 -9.50 1.25 5.62
N TYR A 50 -9.78 0.29 4.76
CA TYR A 50 -11.13 -0.13 4.41
C TYR A 50 -11.36 -1.58 4.84
N ASP A 51 -12.59 -1.89 5.26
CA ASP A 51 -13.04 -3.28 5.35
C ASP A 51 -13.69 -3.70 4.02
N ALA A 52 -13.19 -4.81 3.47
CA ALA A 52 -13.72 -5.45 2.28
C ALA A 52 -14.97 -6.29 2.57
N ALA A 53 -15.19 -6.69 3.82
CA ALA A 53 -16.39 -7.41 4.25
C ALA A 53 -17.60 -6.48 4.44
N THR A 54 -17.39 -5.16 4.49
CA THR A 54 -18.48 -4.19 4.56
C THR A 54 -19.35 -4.25 3.31
N GLU A 55 -20.60 -4.63 3.49
CA GLU A 55 -21.63 -4.57 2.44
C GLU A 55 -21.88 -3.11 2.04
N ARG A 56 -21.84 -2.84 0.74
CA ARG A 56 -21.99 -1.50 0.17
C ARG A 56 -23.00 -1.52 -0.97
N SER A 57 -23.80 -0.46 -1.07
CA SER A 57 -24.64 -0.22 -2.23
C SER A 57 -23.77 0.06 -3.48
N PRO A 58 -24.33 -0.04 -4.70
CA PRO A 58 -23.61 0.31 -5.92
C PRO A 58 -23.05 1.75 -5.92
N GLU A 59 -23.79 2.68 -5.31
CA GLU A 59 -23.38 4.08 -5.16
C GLU A 59 -22.20 4.22 -4.20
N GLN A 60 -22.25 3.52 -3.06
CA GLN A 60 -21.15 3.49 -2.09
C GLN A 60 -19.90 2.82 -2.68
N CYS A 61 -20.06 1.75 -3.47
CA CYS A 61 -18.95 1.13 -4.20
C CYS A 61 -18.28 2.13 -5.16
N ARG A 62 -19.07 2.92 -5.88
CA ARG A 62 -18.51 3.96 -6.77
C ARG A 62 -17.77 5.04 -5.98
N ALA A 63 -18.33 5.49 -4.85
CA ALA A 63 -17.68 6.47 -3.98
C ALA A 63 -16.33 5.95 -3.44
N VAL A 64 -16.27 4.69 -3.01
CA VAL A 64 -15.00 4.05 -2.59
C VAL A 64 -13.99 3.98 -3.73
N ILE A 65 -14.41 3.67 -4.95
CA ILE A 65 -13.48 3.66 -6.11
C ILE A 65 -12.93 5.06 -6.41
N GLU A 66 -13.75 6.11 -6.25
CA GLU A 66 -13.31 7.51 -6.33
C GLU A 66 -12.26 7.82 -5.26
N GLU A 67 -12.52 7.44 -4.01
CA GLU A 67 -11.58 7.59 -2.91
C GLU A 67 -10.26 6.84 -3.15
N LEU A 68 -10.32 5.59 -3.63
CA LEU A 68 -9.12 4.81 -3.98
C LEU A 68 -8.31 5.47 -5.09
N SER A 69 -9.00 6.04 -6.10
CA SER A 69 -8.33 6.78 -7.19
C SER A 69 -7.58 8.00 -6.64
N ASP A 70 -8.17 8.68 -5.65
CA ASP A 70 -7.53 9.78 -4.96
C ASP A 70 -6.33 9.32 -4.10
N VAL A 71 -6.49 8.25 -3.32
CA VAL A 71 -5.41 7.67 -2.49
C VAL A 71 -4.16 7.40 -3.33
N PHE A 72 -4.32 6.79 -4.51
CA PHE A 72 -3.18 6.45 -5.38
C PHE A 72 -2.66 7.63 -6.22
N GLY A 73 -3.47 8.67 -6.42
CA GLY A 73 -3.10 9.81 -7.25
C GLY A 73 -2.46 10.95 -6.46
N ALA A 74 -3.22 11.52 -5.53
CA ALA A 74 -2.85 12.73 -4.78
C ALA A 74 -2.77 12.51 -3.26
N GLY A 75 -3.24 11.35 -2.78
CA GLY A 75 -3.22 10.96 -1.38
C GLY A 75 -1.96 10.18 -0.99
N PRO A 76 -2.04 9.33 0.06
CA PRO A 76 -0.88 8.68 0.67
C PRO A 76 -0.23 7.58 -0.20
N GLY A 77 -0.83 7.19 -1.33
CA GLY A 77 -0.30 6.19 -2.26
C GLY A 77 -0.40 4.74 -1.78
N VAL A 78 -0.89 4.51 -0.56
CA VAL A 78 -1.05 3.19 0.05
C VAL A 78 -2.41 3.05 0.72
N VAL A 79 -2.97 1.84 0.67
CA VAL A 79 -4.25 1.50 1.28
C VAL A 79 -4.17 0.13 1.95
N VAL A 80 -4.88 -0.06 3.06
CA VAL A 80 -5.06 -1.35 3.69
C VAL A 80 -6.49 -1.83 3.50
N MET A 81 -6.65 -3.05 2.99
CA MET A 81 -7.95 -3.71 2.86
C MET A 81 -8.04 -4.82 3.91
N ARG A 82 -8.76 -4.58 5.00
CA ARG A 82 -9.11 -5.61 5.99
C ARG A 82 -10.11 -6.60 5.39
N ASN A 83 -10.01 -7.85 5.83
CA ASN A 83 -10.88 -8.95 5.41
C ASN A 83 -11.02 -9.14 3.89
N ALA A 84 -10.05 -8.68 3.10
CA ALA A 84 -10.09 -8.74 1.64
C ALA A 84 -10.07 -10.18 1.09
N VAL A 85 -9.43 -11.08 1.82
CA VAL A 85 -9.31 -12.50 1.47
C VAL A 85 -9.55 -13.32 2.72
N ALA A 86 -10.39 -14.35 2.59
CA ALA A 86 -10.66 -15.26 3.70
C ALA A 86 -9.38 -16.01 4.13
N ALA A 87 -9.22 -16.19 5.45
CA ALA A 87 -8.00 -16.74 6.03
C ALA A 87 -7.69 -18.17 5.55
N ASP A 88 -8.72 -18.97 5.25
CA ASP A 88 -8.57 -20.33 4.73
C ASP A 88 -7.98 -20.34 3.31
N VAL A 89 -8.31 -19.34 2.49
CA VAL A 89 -7.75 -19.17 1.15
C VAL A 89 -6.26 -18.87 1.24
N ILE A 90 -5.87 -17.98 2.16
CA ILE A 90 -4.46 -17.66 2.42
C ILE A 90 -3.72 -18.92 2.88
N ALA A 91 -4.25 -19.65 3.87
CA ALA A 91 -3.65 -20.87 4.39
C ALA A 91 -3.43 -21.93 3.30
N ARG A 92 -4.43 -22.13 2.42
CA ARG A 92 -4.33 -23.04 1.27
C ARG A 92 -3.27 -22.59 0.26
N ALA A 93 -3.21 -21.30 -0.05
CA ALA A 93 -2.21 -20.75 -0.97
C ALA A 93 -0.79 -20.90 -0.40
N THR A 94 -0.60 -20.59 0.89
CA THR A 94 0.67 -20.78 1.59
C THR A 94 1.10 -22.25 1.60
N ALA A 95 0.19 -23.18 1.92
CA ALA A 95 0.48 -24.61 1.90
C ALA A 95 0.92 -25.08 0.50
N ALA A 96 0.24 -24.65 -0.56
CA ALA A 96 0.61 -24.97 -1.93
C ALA A 96 2.00 -24.40 -2.31
N PHE A 97 2.32 -23.19 -1.86
CA PHE A 97 3.64 -22.59 -2.08
C PHE A 97 4.73 -23.38 -1.35
N LEU A 98 4.54 -23.73 -0.08
CA LEU A 98 5.52 -24.49 0.70
C LEU A 98 5.74 -25.91 0.18
N ILE A 99 4.70 -26.55 -0.39
CA ILE A 99 4.85 -27.86 -1.05
C ILE A 99 5.72 -27.75 -2.31
N ARG A 100 5.61 -26.63 -3.05
CA ARG A 100 6.37 -26.39 -4.29
C ARG A 100 7.76 -25.78 -4.05
N GLY A 101 7.94 -25.09 -2.93
CA GLY A 101 9.16 -24.42 -2.51
C GLY A 101 9.95 -25.23 -1.48
N ARG A 102 10.36 -26.46 -1.81
CA ARG A 102 11.53 -27.04 -1.14
C ARG A 102 12.77 -26.33 -1.68
N TYR A 103 13.15 -25.22 -1.07
CA TYR A 103 14.57 -24.88 -1.03
C TYR A 103 15.22 -25.99 -0.21
N THR A 104 15.95 -26.88 -0.88
CA THR A 104 16.91 -27.74 -0.21
C THR A 104 17.88 -26.80 0.51
N ALA A 105 17.67 -26.60 1.81
CA ALA A 105 18.70 -26.04 2.65
C ALA A 105 19.92 -26.94 2.45
N GLY A 106 20.90 -26.43 1.68
CA GLY A 106 22.16 -27.11 1.50
C GLY A 106 22.72 -27.34 2.89
N SER A 107 22.70 -28.58 3.34
CA SER A 107 23.38 -29.01 4.54
C SER A 107 24.86 -28.78 4.28
N ALA A 108 25.39 -27.64 4.75
CA ALA A 108 26.81 -27.43 4.90
C ALA A 108 27.28 -28.37 6.01
N THR A 109 27.54 -29.63 5.63
CA THR A 109 28.30 -30.56 6.44
C THR A 109 29.73 -30.00 6.51
N GLY A 110 30.01 -29.26 7.59
CA GLY A 110 31.38 -28.96 7.98
C GLY A 110 32.09 -30.28 8.29
N VAL A 111 33.12 -30.58 7.51
CA VAL A 111 34.05 -31.70 7.77
C VAL A 111 35.10 -31.18 8.77
N PRO A 112 35.47 -31.96 9.81
CA PRO A 112 36.56 -31.62 10.72
C PRO A 112 37.94 -31.66 10.05
#